data_AF-A0A2V5MBM9-F1
#
_entry.id   AF-A0A2V5MBM9-F1
#
_cell.length_a   1.000
_cell.length_b   1.000
_cell.length_c   1.000
_cell.angle_alpha   90.00
_cell.angle_beta   90.00
_cell.angle_gamma   90.00
#
_symmetry.space_group_name_H-M   'P 1'
#
loop_
_entity.id
_entity.type
_entity.pdbx_description
1 polymer ?
#
loop_
_entity_poly.entity_id
_entity_poly.type
_entity_poly.pdbx_seq_one_letter_code
_entity_poly.pdbx_strand_id
1 'polypeptide(L)'
;MLHIYRQITALKRCAPVVIAQKREQTERFPFEPVQILPKPATHFLRRFWFRQVRDTPWQISDAELRALLRLLSRTDARLLHIYFGQIAVHLLPLIRTWKNPSIVSFHGA
;
A
#
# COMPACT_ATOMS: atom_id res chain seq x y z
N MET A 1 3.78 -2.06 -15.46
CA MET A 1 3.42 -2.97 -14.36
C MET A 1 4.28 -4.24 -14.31
N LEU A 2 4.71 -4.84 -15.44
CA LEU A 2 5.62 -6.00 -15.44
C LEU A 2 6.93 -5.77 -14.66
N HIS A 3 7.41 -4.53 -14.57
CA HIS A 3 8.61 -4.18 -13.79
C HIS A 3 8.43 -4.44 -12.28
N ILE A 4 7.29 -4.04 -11.69
CA ILE A 4 6.97 -4.32 -10.27
C ILE A 4 6.81 -5.83 -10.06
N TYR A 5 6.09 -6.50 -10.97
CA TYR A 5 5.90 -7.95 -10.87
C TYR A 5 7.24 -8.71 -10.88
N ARG A 6 8.16 -8.33 -11.78
CA ARG A 6 9.51 -8.91 -11.83
C ARG A 6 10.32 -8.59 -10.58
N GLN A 7 10.21 -7.38 -10.04
CA GLN A 7 10.89 -7.01 -8.80
C GLN A 7 10.42 -7.86 -7.62
N ILE A 8 9.11 -8.08 -7.48
CA ILE A 8 8.53 -8.89 -6.40
C ILE A 8 8.91 -10.37 -6.57
N THR A 9 8.76 -10.92 -7.77
CA THR A 9 9.02 -12.36 -8.03
C THR A 9 10.50 -12.73 -8.03
N ALA A 10 11.40 -11.77 -8.24
CA ALA A 10 12.85 -12.01 -8.21
C ALA A 10 13.46 -11.99 -6.79
N LEU A 11 12.69 -11.66 -5.74
CA LEU A 11 13.19 -11.63 -4.37
C LEU A 11 13.44 -13.05 -3.84
N LYS A 12 14.71 -13.40 -3.60
CA LYS A 12 15.11 -14.72 -3.05
C LYS A 12 15.38 -14.71 -1.54
N ARG A 13 15.68 -13.54 -0.96
CA ARG A 13 16.08 -13.40 0.46
C ARG A 13 14.93 -12.92 1.36
N CYS A 14 13.80 -12.56 0.77
CA CYS A 14 12.62 -12.08 1.46
C CYS A 14 11.44 -12.93 1.02
N ALA A 15 10.45 -13.10 1.90
CA ALA A 15 9.15 -13.68 1.57
C ALA A 15 8.15 -12.52 1.36
N PRO A 16 7.98 -12.01 0.13
CA PRO A 16 7.10 -10.88 -0.12
C PRO A 16 5.65 -11.25 0.13
N VAL A 17 4.91 -10.34 0.78
CA VAL A 17 3.45 -10.37 0.85
C VAL A 17 2.93 -9.10 0.19
N VAL A 18 2.07 -9.26 -0.82
CA VAL A 18 1.54 -8.12 -1.58
C VAL A 18 0.23 -7.68 -0.98
N ILE A 19 0.15 -6.43 -0.54
CA ILE A 19 -1.09 -5.80 -0.08
C ILE A 19 -1.65 -5.00 -1.26
N ALA A 20 -2.85 -5.36 -1.72
CA ALA A 20 -3.50 -4.71 -2.84
C ALA A 20 -4.94 -4.32 -2.49
N GLN A 21 -5.47 -3.30 -3.16
CA GLN A 21 -6.89 -2.92 -3.00
C GLN A 21 -7.80 -3.73 -3.93
N LYS A 22 -7.27 -4.14 -5.08
CA LYS A 22 -7.95 -4.93 -6.09
C LYS A 22 -6.93 -5.87 -6.72
N ARG A 23 -7.39 -7.08 -7.06
CA ARG A 23 -6.63 -8.05 -7.84
C ARG A 23 -7.29 -8.18 -9.21
N GLU A 24 -6.51 -8.02 -10.28
CA GLU A 24 -6.95 -8.15 -11.66
C GLU A 24 -5.92 -8.97 -12.44
N GLN A 25 -6.36 -9.59 -13.55
CA GLN A 25 -5.49 -10.35 -14.47
C GLN A 25 -4.66 -11.45 -13.78
N THR A 26 -5.30 -12.29 -12.96
CA THR A 26 -4.64 -13.37 -12.20
C THR A 26 -3.85 -14.32 -13.10
N GLU A 27 -4.34 -14.61 -14.32
CA GLU A 27 -3.63 -15.46 -15.29
C GLU A 27 -2.30 -14.85 -15.75
N ARG A 28 -2.22 -13.51 -15.82
CA ARG A 28 -1.02 -12.79 -16.25
C ARG A 28 -0.05 -12.53 -15.10
N PHE A 29 -0.56 -12.48 -13.86
CA PHE A 29 0.22 -12.19 -12.66
C PHE A 29 -0.09 -13.23 -11.55
N PRO A 30 0.39 -14.48 -11.70
CA PRO A 30 0.13 -15.57 -10.78
C PRO A 30 0.96 -15.50 -9.48
N PHE A 31 1.05 -14.32 -8.86
CA PHE A 31 1.76 -14.17 -7.58
C PHE A 31 0.83 -14.51 -6.41
N GLU A 32 1.35 -15.28 -5.46
CA GLU A 32 0.82 -15.53 -4.12
C GLU A 32 1.99 -15.39 -3.14
N PRO A 33 1.83 -14.80 -1.95
CA PRO A 33 0.60 -14.44 -1.25
C PRO A 33 0.12 -12.99 -1.47
N VAL A 34 -1.13 -12.82 -1.90
CA VAL A 34 -1.78 -11.49 -2.06
C VAL A 34 -2.88 -11.29 -1.02
N GLN A 35 -2.78 -10.21 -0.25
CA GLN A 35 -3.80 -9.77 0.70
C GLN A 35 -4.61 -8.61 0.11
N ILE A 36 -5.92 -8.80 -0.03
CA ILE A 36 -6.82 -7.78 -0.57
C ILE A 36 -7.41 -6.97 0.59
N LEU A 37 -7.12 -5.67 0.62
CA LEU A 37 -7.68 -4.71 1.56
C LEU A 37 -8.58 -3.74 0.79
N PRO A 38 -9.90 -4.02 0.68
CA PRO A 38 -10.79 -3.20 -0.11
C PRO A 38 -10.88 -1.78 0.48
N LYS A 39 -10.89 -0.77 -0.38
CA LYS A 39 -11.15 0.60 0.04
C LYS A 39 -12.58 0.72 0.56
N PRO A 40 -12.82 1.44 1.66
CA PRO A 40 -14.18 1.72 2.11
C PRO A 40 -14.91 2.57 1.06
N ALA A 41 -16.17 2.24 0.77
CA ALA A 41 -17.00 2.90 -0.26
C ALA A 41 -17.14 4.43 -0.05
N THR A 42 -16.91 4.91 1.18
CA THR A 42 -16.91 6.33 1.55
C THR A 42 -15.64 7.10 1.13
N HIS A 43 -14.65 6.42 0.53
CA HIS A 43 -13.40 7.03 0.04
C HIS A 43 -13.63 8.10 -1.03
N PHE A 44 -14.67 7.97 -1.87
CA PHE A 44 -15.00 8.99 -2.89
C PHE A 44 -15.56 10.29 -2.30
N LEU A 45 -16.46 10.19 -1.32
CA LEU A 45 -17.07 11.35 -0.66
C LEU A 45 -16.03 12.17 0.10
N ARG A 46 -15.12 11.49 0.78
CA ARG A 46 -14.06 12.15 1.53
C ARG A 46 -13.06 12.82 0.56
N ARG A 47 -12.77 12.21 -0.61
CA ARG A 47 -11.85 12.77 -1.64
C ARG A 47 -12.32 14.14 -2.14
N PHE A 48 -13.64 14.30 -2.23
CA PHE A 48 -14.25 15.58 -2.55
C PHE A 48 -14.04 16.60 -1.42
N TRP A 49 -14.31 16.22 -0.18
CA TRP A 49 -14.17 17.09 1.01
C TRP A 49 -12.75 17.61 1.24
N PHE A 50 -11.73 16.76 1.06
CA PHE A 50 -10.33 17.15 1.22
C PHE A 50 -9.83 18.02 0.07
N ARG A 51 -10.34 17.85 -1.15
CA ARG A 51 -9.95 18.71 -2.28
C ARG A 51 -10.53 20.12 -2.18
N GLN A 52 -11.65 20.29 -1.48
CA GLN A 52 -12.40 21.55 -1.48
C GLN A 52 -12.32 22.36 -0.18
N VAL A 53 -11.94 21.77 0.97
CA VAL A 53 -12.07 22.45 2.29
C VAL A 53 -10.76 22.52 3.09
N ARG A 54 -9.78 21.63 2.86
CA ARG A 54 -8.53 21.60 3.62
C ARG A 54 -7.36 21.41 2.68
N ASP A 55 -6.50 22.43 2.58
CA ASP A 55 -5.23 22.50 1.83
C ASP A 55 -4.14 21.50 2.36
N THR A 56 -4.57 20.34 2.83
CA THR A 56 -3.72 19.27 3.34
C THR A 56 -3.79 18.08 2.39
N PRO A 57 -2.64 17.45 2.06
CA PRO A 57 -2.64 16.29 1.18
C PRO A 57 -3.52 15.18 1.77
N TRP A 58 -4.30 14.54 0.90
CA TRP A 58 -5.14 13.39 1.23
C TRP A 58 -4.38 12.37 2.09
N GLN A 59 -4.91 11.98 3.25
CA GLN A 59 -4.31 10.96 4.12
C GLN A 59 -5.26 9.79 4.31
N ILE A 60 -4.70 8.60 4.55
CA ILE A 60 -5.49 7.41 4.90
C ILE A 60 -6.33 7.66 6.15
N SER A 61 -7.49 7.02 6.21
CA SER A 61 -8.36 7.05 7.40
C SER A 61 -7.79 6.21 8.55
N ASP A 62 -8.20 6.49 9.79
CA ASP A 62 -7.80 5.68 10.96
C ASP A 62 -8.27 4.23 10.87
N ALA A 63 -9.38 3.98 10.16
CA ALA A 63 -9.85 2.63 9.88
C ALA A 63 -8.89 1.88 8.94
N GLU A 64 -8.48 2.52 7.84
CA GLU A 64 -7.48 1.97 6.90
C GLU A 64 -6.12 1.80 7.56
N LEU A 65 -5.67 2.77 8.36
CA LEU A 65 -4.43 2.69 9.14
C LEU A 65 -4.44 1.47 10.07
N ARG A 66 -5.49 1.30 10.87
CA ARG A 66 -5.61 0.14 11.77
C ARG A 66 -5.68 -1.17 11.01
N ALA A 67 -6.36 -1.21 9.86
CA ALA A 67 -6.45 -2.41 9.03
C ALA A 67 -5.09 -2.79 8.44
N LEU A 68 -4.32 -1.80 7.94
CA LEU A 68 -2.96 -1.99 7.45
C LEU A 68 -2.01 -2.45 8.56
N LEU A 69 -2.05 -1.81 9.73
CA LEU A 69 -1.24 -2.23 10.89
C LEU A 69 -1.55 -3.66 11.32
N ARG A 70 -2.83 -4.05 11.41
CA ARG A 70 -3.22 -5.42 11.73
C ARG A 70 -2.72 -6.43 10.70
N LEU A 71 -2.77 -6.07 9.42
CA LEU A 71 -2.26 -6.91 8.34
C LEU A 71 -0.75 -7.10 8.47
N LEU A 72 0.00 -6.00 8.65
CA LEU A 72 1.46 -6.04 8.86
C LEU A 72 1.84 -6.90 10.07
N SER A 73 1.12 -6.77 11.18
CA SER A 73 1.33 -7.63 12.37
C SER A 73 1.00 -9.09 12.09
N ARG A 74 -0.12 -9.38 11.40
CA ARG A 74 -0.54 -10.75 11.08
C ARG A 74 0.44 -11.47 10.16
N THR A 75 1.10 -10.74 9.27
CA THR A 75 2.10 -11.28 8.34
C THR A 75 3.52 -11.27 8.90
N ASP A 76 3.71 -10.92 10.18
CA ASP A 76 5.02 -10.67 10.80
C ASP A 76 5.94 -9.79 9.92
N ALA A 77 5.38 -8.74 9.35
CA ALA A 77 6.09 -7.91 8.38
C ALA A 77 7.29 -7.21 9.04
N ARG A 78 8.48 -7.42 8.47
CA ARG A 78 9.73 -6.77 8.91
C ARG A 78 10.13 -5.58 8.05
N LEU A 79 9.60 -5.49 6.83
CA LEU A 79 9.92 -4.47 5.84
C LEU A 79 8.68 -4.09 5.02
N LEU A 80 8.39 -2.80 4.87
CA LEU A 80 7.31 -2.28 4.03
C LEU A 80 7.92 -1.63 2.81
N HIS A 81 7.54 -2.09 1.62
CA HIS A 81 7.98 -1.49 0.36
C HIS A 81 6.79 -0.86 -0.37
N ILE A 82 6.85 0.44 -0.60
CA ILE A 82 5.85 1.22 -1.34
C ILE A 82 6.43 1.54 -2.71
N TYR A 83 5.91 0.88 -3.76
CA TYR A 83 6.43 1.03 -5.13
C TYR A 83 6.09 2.39 -5.79
N PHE A 84 5.12 3.12 -5.26
CA PHE A 84 4.68 4.40 -5.80
C PHE A 84 4.85 5.52 -4.78
N GLY A 85 5.83 6.41 -5.00
CA GLY A 85 6.11 7.54 -4.12
C GLY A 85 4.90 8.46 -3.86
N GLN A 86 4.05 8.70 -4.86
CA GLN A 86 2.81 9.48 -4.68
C GLN A 86 1.88 8.84 -3.65
N ILE A 87 1.81 7.50 -3.60
CA ILE A 87 1.01 6.76 -2.61
C ILE A 87 1.67 6.84 -1.23
N ALA A 88 3.00 6.86 -1.15
CA ALA A 88 3.72 6.95 0.11
C ALA A 88 3.36 8.21 0.91
N VAL A 89 3.12 9.34 0.23
CA VAL A 89 2.65 10.58 0.87
C VAL A 89 1.31 10.38 1.57
N HIS A 90 0.39 9.64 0.94
CA HIS A 90 -0.91 9.30 1.54
C HIS A 90 -0.79 8.32 2.71
N LEU A 91 0.22 7.44 2.66
CA LEU A 91 0.55 6.46 3.70
C LEU A 91 1.46 7.02 4.81
N LEU A 92 1.74 8.32 4.82
CA LEU A 92 2.61 8.94 5.82
C LEU A 92 2.19 8.63 7.28
N PRO A 93 0.90 8.60 7.65
CA PRO A 93 0.48 8.16 8.99
C PRO A 93 0.89 6.71 9.30
N LEU A 94 0.83 5.81 8.32
CA LEU A 94 1.27 4.43 8.47
C LEU A 94 2.78 4.36 8.69
N ILE A 95 3.56 5.04 7.85
CA ILE A 95 5.04 5.07 7.96
C ILE A 95 5.48 5.62 9.32
N ARG A 96 4.79 6.65 9.83
CA ARG A 96 5.09 7.24 11.15
C ARG A 96 4.71 6.33 12.31
N THR A 97 3.65 5.54 12.17
CA THR A 97 3.14 4.69 13.26
C THR A 97 3.84 3.33 13.29
N TRP A 98 4.23 2.80 12.13
CA TRP A 98 4.85 1.50 12.00
C TRP A 98 6.36 1.60 12.16
N LYS A 99 6.89 1.11 13.29
CA LYS A 99 8.28 1.31 13.73
C LYS A 99 9.33 0.56 12.90
N ASN A 100 8.91 -0.29 11.95
CA ASN A 100 9.81 -1.12 11.16
C ASN A 100 10.29 -0.36 9.90
N PRO A 101 11.43 -0.78 9.31
CA PRO A 101 11.97 -0.12 8.12
C PRO A 101 10.96 -0.04 6.97
N SER A 102 10.85 1.14 6.37
CA SER A 102 9.99 1.41 5.21
C SER A 102 10.83 1.89 4.03
N ILE A 103 10.63 1.30 2.86
CA ILE A 103 11.27 1.66 1.60
C ILE A 103 10.22 2.26 0.68
N VAL A 104 10.54 3.40 0.06
CA VAL A 104 9.70 4.03 -0.94
C VAL A 104 10.47 4.11 -2.25
N SER A 105 9.91 3.54 -3.30
CA SER A 105 10.43 3.69 -4.65
C SER A 105 9.70 4.81 -5.38
N PHE A 106 10.48 5.65 -6.07
CA PHE A 106 9.98 6.64 -7.01
C PHE A 106 10.23 6.11 -8.40
N HIS A 107 9.18 6.01 -9.21
CA HIS A 107 9.30 5.71 -10.62
C HIS A 107 9.12 7.06 -11.31
N GLY A 108 10.20 7.60 -11.89
CA GLY A 108 10.13 8.80 -12.72
C GLY A 108 9.20 8.52 -13.91
N ALA A 109 8.25 9.41 -14.14
CA ALA A 109 7.44 9.41 -15.35
C ALA A 109 8.25 10.02 -16.49
#